data_AF-A0A7V4LQP0-F1
#
_entry.id   AF-A0A7V4LQP0-F1
#
_cell.length_a   1.000
_cell.length_b   1.000
_cell.length_c   1.000
_cell.angle_alpha   90.00
_cell.angle_beta   90.00
_cell.angle_gamma   90.00
#
_symmetry.space_group_name_H-M   'P 1'
#
loop_
_entity.id
_entity.type
_entity.pdbx_description
1 polymer ?
#
loop_
_entity_poly.entity_id
_entity_poly.type
_entity_poly.pdbx_seq_one_letter_code
_entity_poly.pdbx_strand_id
1 'polypeptide(L)' 'MLTQGNVTGIIANLVIVKTHGPVAQNEICYINLDGVLLMAEVIKVIGDLAYVQVFESTRNLKVG' A
#
# COMPACT_ATOMS: atom_id res chain seq x y z
N MET A 1 -2.27 -17.06 -5.52
CA MET A 1 -1.73 -16.36 -4.33
C MET A 1 -1.97 -14.88 -4.53
N LEU A 2 -2.47 -14.18 -3.52
CA LEU A 2 -2.54 -12.72 -3.55
C LEU A 2 -1.21 -12.19 -3.01
N THR A 3 -0.50 -11.35 -3.77
CA THR A 3 0.71 -10.67 -3.29
C THR A 3 0.35 -9.86 -2.04
N GLN A 4 1.15 -9.99 -0.98
CA GLN A 4 0.98 -9.22 0.26
C GLN A 4 2.22 -8.36 0.52
N GLY A 5 2.09 -7.37 1.39
CA GLY A 5 3.19 -6.50 1.77
C GLY A 5 2.95 -5.83 3.09
N ASN A 6 4.02 -5.28 3.68
CA ASN A 6 3.98 -4.59 4.97
C ASN A 6 4.18 -3.09 4.77
N VAL A 7 3.48 -2.28 5.56
CA VAL A 7 3.59 -0.83 5.50
C VAL A 7 4.91 -0.40 6.16
N THR A 8 5.77 0.26 5.39
CA THR A 8 7.10 0.71 5.83
C THR A 8 7.20 2.22 5.98
N GLY A 9 6.28 2.99 5.39
CA GLY A 9 6.25 4.44 5.52
C GLY A 9 4.89 5.01 5.12
N ILE A 10 4.54 6.16 5.71
CA ILE A 10 3.28 6.87 5.45
C ILE A 10 3.60 8.36 5.33
N ILE A 11 3.25 8.96 4.19
CA ILE A 11 3.47 10.38 3.88
C ILE A 11 2.15 10.94 3.31
N ALA A 12 1.39 11.65 4.15
CA ALA A 12 0.02 12.08 3.81
C ALA A 12 -0.84 10.90 3.33
N ASN A 13 -1.32 10.91 2.08
CA ASN A 13 -2.08 9.80 1.49
C ASN A 13 -1.23 8.79 0.71
N LEU A 14 0.09 8.99 0.63
CA LEU A 14 1.03 8.02 0.07
C LEU A 14 1.48 7.04 1.14
N VAL A 15 1.46 5.75 0.81
CA VAL A 15 1.93 4.68 1.67
C VAL A 15 3.01 3.90 0.92
N ILE A 16 4.11 3.60 1.60
CA ILE A 16 5.21 2.80 1.07
C ILE A 16 5.07 1.39 1.62
N VAL A 17 4.87 0.44 0.72
CA VAL A 17 4.65 -0.97 1.05
C VAL A 17 5.84 -1.78 0.55
N LYS A 18 6.45 -2.55 1.45
CA LYS A 18 7.42 -3.57 1.05
C LYS A 18 6.66 -4.82 0.64
N THR A 19 6.74 -5.20 -0.63
CA THR A 19 5.92 -6.27 -1.22
C THR A 19 6.64 -7.62 -1.18
N HIS A 20 5.88 -8.69 -1.00
CA HIS A 20 6.32 -10.08 -1.02
C HIS A 20 5.75 -10.76 -2.26
N GLY A 21 6.19 -10.32 -3.43
CA GLY A 21 5.71 -10.80 -4.72
C GLY A 21 5.65 -9.70 -5.78
N PRO A 22 5.29 -10.06 -7.01
CA PRO A 22 5.18 -9.10 -8.11
C PRO A 22 4.01 -8.14 -7.87
N VAL A 23 4.25 -6.87 -8.19
CA VAL A 23 3.28 -5.78 -8.21
C VAL A 23 3.60 -4.90 -9.42
N ALA A 24 2.58 -4.43 -10.12
CA ALA A 24 2.71 -3.51 -11.25
C ALA A 24 2.14 -2.13 -10.94
N GLN A 25 2.62 -1.13 -11.67
CA GLN A 25 2.05 0.20 -11.64
C GLN A 25 0.61 0.18 -12.18
N ASN A 26 -0.23 1.10 -11.68
CA ASN A 26 -1.66 1.21 -11.97
C ASN A 26 -2.52 0.02 -11.48
N GLU A 27 -1.96 -0.90 -10.69
CA GLU A 27 -2.74 -1.91 -10.00
C GLU A 27 -3.50 -1.31 -8.81
N ILE A 28 -4.71 -1.80 -8.60
CA ILE A 28 -5.47 -1.53 -7.37
C ILE A 28 -5.04 -2.52 -6.29
N CYS A 29 -4.82 -1.98 -5.09
CA CYS A 29 -4.53 -2.76 -3.90
C CYS A 29 -5.41 -2.29 -2.73
N TYR A 30 -5.42 -3.08 -1.66
CA TYR A 30 -6.14 -2.75 -0.44
C TYR A 30 -5.17 -2.80 0.74
N ILE A 31 -5.25 -1.79 1.60
CA ILE A 31 -4.59 -1.79 2.90
C ILE A 31 -5.62 -2.20 3.94
N ASN A 32 -5.32 -3.25 4.69
CA ASN A 32 -6.19 -3.69 5.79
C ASN A 32 -5.85 -2.91 7.07
N LEU A 33 -6.78 -2.07 7.51
CA LEU A 33 -6.73 -1.35 8.78
C LEU A 33 -7.79 -1.93 9.71
N ASP A 34 -7.39 -2.84 10.60
CA ASP A 34 -8.27 -3.46 11.60
C ASP A 34 -9.59 -4.03 11.01
N GLY A 35 -9.51 -4.63 9.82
CA GLY A 35 -10.65 -5.19 9.09
C GLY A 35 -11.30 -4.24 8.07
N VAL A 36 -10.91 -2.96 8.06
CA VAL A 36 -11.33 -1.98 7.05
C VAL A 36 -10.37 -2.02 5.87
N LEU A 37 -10.90 -2.23 4.66
CA LEU A 37 -10.12 -2.28 3.43
C LEU A 37 -10.07 -0.90 2.79
N LEU A 38 -8.94 -0.21 2.95
CA LEU A 38 -8.68 1.07 2.32
C LEU A 38 -8.19 0.84 0.89
N MET A 39 -8.90 1.37 -0.10
CA MET A 39 -8.52 1.22 -1.51
C MET A 39 -7.35 2.14 -1.87
N ALA A 40 -6.39 1.62 -2.64
CA ALA A 40 -5.24 2.37 -3.10
C ALA A 40 -4.80 1.96 -4.52
N GLU A 41 -4.10 2.84 -5.22
CA GLU A 41 -3.48 2.57 -6.52
C GLU A 41 -1.95 2.59 -6.41
N VAL A 42 -1.29 1.62 -7.04
CA VAL A 42 0.18 1.61 -7.15
C VAL A 42 0.63 2.66 -8.16
N ILE A 43 1.30 3.71 -7.69
CA ILE A 43 1.76 4.81 -8.56
C ILE A 43 3.22 4.68 -8.98
N LYS A 44 4.02 3.90 -8.25
CA LYS A 44 5.46 3.70 -8.53
C LYS A 44 5.95 2.41 -7.86
N VAL A 45 6.81 1.66 -8.55
CA VAL A 45 7.51 0.50 -8.00
C VAL A 45 9.02 0.71 -8.11
N ILE A 46 9.75 0.49 -7.02
CA ILE A 46 11.23 0.55 -6.96
C ILE A 46 11.72 -0.71 -6.25
N GLY A 47 12.21 -1.69 -7.00
CA GLY A 47 12.60 -2.98 -6.43
C GLY A 47 11.40 -3.67 -5.78
N ASP A 48 11.51 -3.94 -4.47
CA ASP A 48 10.45 -4.53 -3.64
C ASP A 48 9.59 -3.49 -2.89
N LEU A 49 9.74 -2.20 -3.23
CA LEU A 49 8.93 -1.12 -2.65
C LEU A 49 7.87 -0.64 -3.64
N ALA A 50 6.61 -0.78 -3.26
CA ALA A 50 5.47 -0.17 -3.94
C ALA A 50 5.06 1.11 -3.21
N TYR A 51 4.94 2.19 -3.98
CA TYR A 51 4.35 3.45 -3.52
C TYR A 51 2.89 3.41 -3.94
N VAL A 52 2.00 3.42 -2.97
CA VAL A 52 0.56 3.34 -3.20
C VAL A 52 -0.11 4.63 -2.72
N GLN A 53 -1.05 5.13 -3.50
CA GLN A 53 -1.87 6.28 -3.12
C GLN A 53 -3.22 5.78 -2.62
N VAL A 54 -3.53 6.06 -1.35
CA VAL A 54 -4.80 5.71 -0.74
C VAL A 54 -5.85 6.76 -1.13
N PHE A 55 -7.02 6.30 -1.58
CA PHE A 55 -8.12 7.19 -1.98
C PHE A 55 -8.88 7.77 -0.78
N GLU A 56 -8.80 7.09 0.37
CA GLU A 56 -9.45 7.45 1.62
C GLU A 56 -8.48 8.05 2.64
N SER A 57 -9.00 8.42 3.81
CA SER A 57 -8.19 8.92 4.91
C SER A 57 -7.20 7.86 5.42
N THR A 58 -5.91 8.21 5.42
CA THR A 58 -4.83 7.41 6.03
C THR A 58 -4.71 7.60 7.54
N ARG A 59 -5.65 8.30 8.17
CA ARG A 59 -5.68 8.48 9.62
C ARG A 59 -5.69 7.12 10.32
N ASN A 60 -4.89 7.01 11.37
CA ASN A 60 -4.69 5.80 12.18
C ASN A 60 -3.93 4.66 11.50
N LEU A 61 -3.53 4.79 10.23
CA LEU A 61 -2.55 3.85 9.66
C LEU A 61 -1.24 3.94 10.44
N LYS A 62 -0.63 2.77 10.65
CA LYS A 62 0.66 2.62 11.32
C LYS A 62 1.58 1.80 10.45
N VAL A 63 2.88 1.99 10.64
CA VAL A 63 3.89 1.07 10.10
C VAL A 63 3.84 -0.24 10.89
N GLY A 64 4.03 -1.36 10.20
CA GLY A 64 3.87 -2.70 10.77
C GLY A 64 3.35 -3.69 9.74
#